data_AF-A0A2A7Y4R2-F1
#
_entry.id   AF-A0A2A7Y4R2-F1
#
_cell.length_a   1.000
_cell.length_b   1.000
_cell.length_c   1.000
_cell.angle_alpha   90.00
_cell.angle_beta   90.00
_cell.angle_gamma   90.00
#
_symmetry.space_group_name_H-M   'P 1'
#
loop_
_entity.id
_entity.type
_entity.pdbx_description
1 polymer ?
#
loop_
_entity_poly.entity_id
_entity_poly.type
_entity_poly.pdbx_seq_one_letter_code
_entity_poly.pdbx_strand_id
1 'polypeptide(L)'
;MLVDKVDDFQFSEKYDCWEGSINVNCSVSFFGRKKIEVGGYLESNQSLTKEAYNTLCYLKEHFDIVYENILKGLFELQLKGLMSYEIYNKNDDSFSPITFNSMEEIHPYLGTPTFEILSNYTKDNYAYFAISFHNEGCLLSIEHGFIALFFKNDMIQIEPSDSYCMLQMLMDYEEDCTKWQKDFWLVCYELAKNNILNDRELVRTKWLKSK
;
A
#
# COMPACT_ATOMS: atom_id res chain seq x y z
N MET A 1 -3.46 19.83 -18.94
CA MET A 1 -2.74 18.87 -19.80
C MET A 1 -3.68 17.71 -19.99
N LEU A 2 -4.06 17.36 -21.22
CA LEU A 2 -4.83 16.15 -21.50
C LEU A 2 -3.81 15.03 -21.69
N VAL A 3 -3.79 14.08 -20.77
CA VAL A 3 -2.92 12.91 -20.83
C VAL A 3 -3.82 11.72 -21.09
N ASP A 4 -3.70 11.14 -22.28
CA ASP A 4 -4.57 10.05 -22.71
C ASP A 4 -4.07 8.67 -22.24
N LYS A 5 -2.79 8.58 -21.85
CA LYS A 5 -2.18 7.40 -21.22
C LYS A 5 -0.84 7.68 -20.54
N VAL A 6 -0.43 6.79 -19.64
CA VAL A 6 0.92 6.71 -19.07
C VAL A 6 1.44 5.27 -19.23
N ASP A 7 2.45 5.06 -20.08
CA ASP A 7 2.85 3.72 -20.55
C ASP A 7 1.65 2.96 -21.16
N ASP A 8 1.25 1.84 -20.55
CA ASP A 8 0.10 1.03 -20.93
C ASP A 8 -1.12 1.29 -20.02
N PHE A 9 -1.00 2.21 -19.07
CA PHE A 9 -2.09 2.68 -18.21
C PHE A 9 -2.95 3.71 -18.94
N GLN A 10 -4.19 3.35 -19.23
CA GLN A 10 -5.09 4.14 -20.08
C GLN A 10 -6.56 3.94 -19.67
N PHE A 11 -7.43 4.81 -20.17
CA PHE A 11 -8.86 4.67 -19.95
C PHE A 11 -9.42 3.44 -20.69
N SER A 12 -10.23 2.65 -19.99
CA SER A 12 -10.91 1.47 -20.50
C SER A 12 -12.41 1.70 -20.54
N GLU A 13 -12.95 1.92 -21.73
CA GLU A 13 -14.39 2.08 -21.94
C GLU A 13 -15.21 0.87 -21.46
N LYS A 14 -14.59 -0.32 -21.44
CA LYS A 14 -15.24 -1.55 -21.00
C LYS A 14 -15.59 -1.54 -19.51
N TYR A 15 -14.70 -0.99 -18.69
CA TYR A 15 -14.84 -1.00 -17.23
C TYR A 15 -15.13 0.39 -16.64
N ASP A 16 -15.26 1.41 -17.50
CA ASP A 16 -15.50 2.81 -17.13
C ASP A 16 -14.47 3.34 -16.11
N CYS A 17 -13.21 2.89 -16.23
CA CYS A 17 -12.12 3.24 -15.33
C CYS A 17 -10.77 3.31 -16.08
N TRP A 18 -9.73 3.81 -15.41
CA TRP A 18 -8.36 3.70 -15.90
C TRP A 18 -7.74 2.41 -15.39
N GLU A 19 -7.11 1.64 -16.28
CA GLU A 19 -6.45 0.38 -15.96
C GLU A 19 -5.21 0.19 -16.85
N GLY A 20 -4.43 -0.84 -16.55
CA GLY A 20 -3.26 -1.25 -17.32
C GLY A 20 -2.05 -1.32 -16.42
N SER A 21 -0.88 -0.96 -16.94
CA SER A 21 0.37 -1.07 -16.21
C SER A 21 1.33 0.08 -16.50
N ILE A 22 2.24 0.30 -15.55
CA ILE A 22 3.36 1.23 -15.69
C ILE A 22 4.69 0.50 -15.47
N ASN A 23 5.74 0.99 -16.12
CA ASN A 23 7.09 0.50 -15.91
C ASN A 23 7.77 1.31 -14.82
N VAL A 24 8.10 0.64 -13.70
CA VAL A 24 8.69 1.28 -12.52
C VAL A 24 10.14 0.84 -12.30
N ASN A 25 10.94 1.70 -11.69
CA ASN A 25 12.26 1.32 -11.17
C ASN A 25 12.10 0.41 -9.95
N CYS A 26 12.95 -0.61 -9.81
CA CYS A 26 12.90 -1.52 -8.67
C CYS A 26 14.30 -1.97 -8.26
N SER A 27 14.43 -2.45 -7.02
CA SER A 27 15.69 -3.04 -6.56
C SER A 27 16.00 -4.35 -7.29
N VAL A 28 17.21 -4.45 -7.83
CA VAL A 28 17.71 -5.68 -8.47
C VAL A 28 17.82 -6.82 -7.45
N SER A 29 18.07 -6.53 -6.17
CA SER A 29 18.19 -7.58 -5.14
C SER A 29 16.88 -8.31 -4.91
N PHE A 30 15.74 -7.63 -5.09
CA PHE A 30 14.41 -8.21 -4.95
C PHE A 30 13.93 -8.81 -6.26
N PHE A 31 13.95 -8.04 -7.35
CA PHE A 31 13.27 -8.44 -8.58
C PHE A 31 14.19 -9.05 -9.66
N GLY A 32 15.51 -9.13 -9.40
CA GLY A 32 16.50 -9.62 -10.36
C GLY A 32 16.72 -8.73 -11.58
N ARG A 33 16.07 -7.56 -11.62
CA ARG A 33 16.08 -6.61 -12.74
C ARG A 33 15.89 -5.18 -12.24
N LYS A 34 16.22 -4.20 -13.08
CA LYS A 34 16.15 -2.77 -12.73
C LYS A 34 14.75 -2.15 -12.90
N LYS A 35 13.91 -2.79 -13.71
CA LYS A 35 12.54 -2.35 -13.97
C LYS A 35 11.60 -3.53 -14.03
N ILE A 36 10.43 -3.37 -13.45
CA ILE A 36 9.31 -4.30 -13.56
C ILE A 36 8.09 -3.56 -14.08
N GLU A 37 7.17 -4.32 -14.66
CA GLU A 37 5.83 -3.86 -14.94
C GLU A 37 4.98 -4.07 -13.69
N VAL A 38 4.24 -3.03 -13.29
CA VAL A 38 3.29 -3.09 -12.17
C VAL A 38 1.93 -2.72 -12.71
N GLY A 39 0.96 -3.63 -12.55
CA GLY A 39 -0.43 -3.39 -12.92
C GLY A 39 -1.10 -2.45 -11.94
N GLY A 40 -2.10 -1.71 -12.39
CA GLY A 40 -2.89 -0.89 -11.49
C GLY A 40 -4.17 -0.38 -12.09
N TYR A 41 -4.89 0.39 -11.29
CA TYR A 41 -6.16 0.98 -11.67
C TYR A 41 -6.41 2.34 -11.00
N LEU A 42 -7.38 3.06 -11.54
CA LEU A 42 -7.95 4.28 -10.97
C LEU A 42 -9.45 4.27 -11.29
N GLU A 43 -10.26 4.25 -10.24
CA GLU A 43 -11.73 4.28 -10.35
C GLU A 43 -12.20 5.70 -10.72
N SER A 44 -12.12 6.02 -12.02
CA SER A 44 -12.60 7.29 -12.56
C SER A 44 -12.92 7.17 -14.05
N ASN A 45 -14.04 7.76 -14.47
CA ASN A 45 -14.39 7.94 -15.87
C ASN A 45 -14.00 9.31 -16.45
N GLN A 46 -13.28 10.11 -15.66
CA GLN A 46 -12.77 11.41 -16.07
C GLN A 46 -11.34 11.28 -16.59
N SER A 47 -10.88 12.28 -17.34
CA SER A 47 -9.46 12.38 -17.70
C SER A 47 -8.56 12.41 -16.47
N LEU A 48 -7.34 11.86 -16.60
CA LEU A 48 -6.34 11.93 -15.53
C LEU A 48 -6.16 13.36 -15.02
N THR A 49 -6.34 13.54 -13.71
CA THR A 49 -6.02 14.79 -13.04
C THR A 49 -4.51 15.03 -13.05
N LYS A 50 -4.10 16.29 -12.85
CA LYS A 50 -2.69 16.64 -12.74
C LYS A 50 -2.03 15.89 -11.58
N GLU A 51 -2.75 15.77 -10.47
CA GLU A 51 -2.33 15.10 -9.24
C GLU A 51 -2.13 13.60 -9.47
N ALA A 52 -3.07 12.93 -10.14
CA ALA A 52 -2.94 11.52 -10.49
C ALA A 52 -1.77 11.26 -11.45
N TYR A 53 -1.62 12.11 -12.48
CA TYR A 53 -0.49 12.03 -13.41
C TYR A 53 0.85 12.20 -12.68
N ASN A 54 0.97 13.22 -11.82
CA ASN A 54 2.17 13.44 -11.03
C ASN A 54 2.51 12.24 -10.13
N THR A 55 1.50 11.62 -9.51
CA THR A 55 1.67 10.43 -8.69
C THR A 55 2.12 9.22 -9.52
N LEU A 56 1.57 9.00 -10.71
CA LEU A 56 2.05 7.94 -11.62
C LEU A 56 3.52 8.17 -12.01
N CYS A 57 3.90 9.39 -12.39
CA CYS A 57 5.29 9.74 -12.68
C CYS A 57 6.20 9.50 -11.46
N TYR A 58 5.75 9.89 -10.28
CA TYR A 58 6.48 9.67 -9.03
C TYR A 58 6.71 8.18 -8.75
N LEU A 59 5.67 7.37 -8.88
CA LEU A 59 5.74 5.93 -8.64
C LEU A 59 6.71 5.25 -9.61
N LYS A 60 6.74 5.65 -10.88
CA LYS A 60 7.71 5.13 -11.86
C LYS A 60 9.16 5.33 -11.42
N GLU A 61 9.45 6.45 -10.77
CA GLU A 61 10.80 6.82 -10.37
C GLU A 61 11.20 6.24 -9.00
N HIS A 62 10.24 6.10 -8.07
CA HIS A 62 10.50 5.85 -6.65
C HIS A 62 9.89 4.55 -6.08
N PHE A 63 9.39 3.65 -6.95
CA PHE A 63 8.77 2.40 -6.51
C PHE A 63 9.71 1.52 -5.67
N ASP A 64 11.03 1.56 -5.90
CA ASP A 64 12.02 0.86 -5.07
C ASP A 64 11.96 1.29 -3.59
N ILE A 65 11.86 2.60 -3.33
CA ILE A 65 11.74 3.16 -1.98
C ILE A 65 10.39 2.80 -1.35
N VAL A 66 9.30 2.93 -2.12
CA VAL A 66 7.95 2.56 -1.68
C VAL A 66 7.92 1.08 -1.27
N TYR A 67 8.45 0.20 -2.12
CA TYR A 67 8.49 -1.23 -1.86
C TYR A 67 9.36 -1.58 -0.64
N GLU A 68 10.51 -0.93 -0.50
CA GLU A 68 11.37 -1.11 0.68
C GLU A 68 10.66 -0.68 1.98
N ASN A 69 9.88 0.40 1.96
CA ASN A 69 9.11 0.84 3.13
C ASN A 69 8.02 -0.17 3.53
N ILE A 70 7.41 -0.88 2.59
CA ILE A 70 6.48 -1.99 2.87
C ILE A 70 7.21 -3.11 3.61
N LEU A 71 8.35 -3.57 3.08
CA LEU A 71 9.14 -4.65 3.71
C LEU A 71 9.61 -4.24 5.11
N LYS A 72 10.07 -3.01 5.29
CA LYS A 72 10.47 -2.45 6.59
C LYS A 72 9.31 -2.44 7.57
N GLY A 73 8.13 -1.96 7.18
CA GLY A 73 6.97 -1.90 8.06
C GLY A 73 6.50 -3.27 8.51
N LEU A 74 6.42 -4.25 7.59
CA LEU A 74 6.09 -5.64 7.93
C LEU A 74 7.12 -6.23 8.89
N PHE A 75 8.41 -6.03 8.63
CA PHE A 75 9.47 -6.50 9.51
C PHE A 75 9.43 -5.83 10.90
N GLU A 76 9.15 -4.52 10.96
CA GLU A 76 9.01 -3.76 12.20
C GLU A 76 7.83 -4.25 13.05
N LEU A 77 6.69 -4.58 12.43
CA LEU A 77 5.55 -5.20 13.10
C LEU A 77 5.95 -6.50 13.81
N GLN A 78 6.74 -7.35 13.15
CA GLN A 78 7.26 -8.57 13.77
C GLN A 78 8.21 -8.26 14.93
N LEU A 79 9.20 -7.37 14.72
CA LEU A 79 10.20 -7.04 15.74
C LEU A 79 9.60 -6.46 17.02
N LYS A 80 8.54 -5.66 16.90
CA LYS A 80 7.79 -5.10 18.05
C LYS A 80 6.82 -6.10 18.68
N GLY A 81 6.71 -7.32 18.13
CA GLY A 81 5.73 -8.32 18.53
C GLY A 81 4.30 -7.80 18.40
N LEU A 82 4.03 -7.05 17.33
CA LEU A 82 2.72 -6.53 16.96
C LEU A 82 2.01 -7.43 15.93
N MET A 83 2.78 -8.21 15.18
CA MET A 83 2.28 -9.16 14.21
C MET A 83 3.08 -10.47 14.27
N SER A 84 2.37 -11.58 14.16
CA SER A 84 2.94 -12.91 13.96
C SER A 84 2.56 -13.39 12.58
N TYR A 85 3.53 -13.86 11.80
CA TYR A 85 3.30 -14.31 10.43
C TYR A 85 3.17 -15.82 10.33
N GLU A 86 2.30 -16.25 9.42
CA GLU A 86 2.19 -17.62 8.96
C GLU A 86 2.31 -17.64 7.45
N ILE A 87 2.91 -18.69 6.90
CA ILE A 87 2.97 -18.94 5.46
C ILE A 87 1.92 -19.97 5.11
N TYR A 88 1.09 -19.63 4.15
CA TYR A 88 0.16 -20.57 3.54
C TYR A 88 0.86 -21.51 2.55
N ASN A 89 0.60 -22.81 2.70
CA ASN A 89 1.07 -23.86 1.80
C ASN A 89 -0.06 -24.33 0.87
N LYS A 90 0.06 -23.97 -0.41
CA LYS A 90 -0.92 -24.34 -1.45
C LYS A 90 -1.07 -25.84 -1.70
N ASN A 91 -0.12 -26.67 -1.28
CA ASN A 91 -0.16 -28.11 -1.56
C ASN A 91 -1.08 -28.88 -0.62
N ASP A 92 -1.26 -28.39 0.60
CA ASP A 92 -1.99 -29.08 1.68
C ASP A 92 -2.92 -28.16 2.49
N ASP A 93 -3.12 -26.93 2.03
CA ASP A 93 -3.96 -25.91 2.66
C ASP A 93 -3.61 -25.59 4.12
N SER A 94 -2.34 -25.81 4.52
CA SER A 94 -1.88 -25.55 5.88
C SER A 94 -1.23 -24.17 6.04
N PHE A 95 -1.17 -23.71 7.29
CA PHE A 95 -0.48 -22.49 7.71
C PHE A 95 0.68 -22.86 8.62
N SER A 96 1.88 -22.37 8.29
CA SER A 96 3.10 -22.63 9.06
C SER A 96 3.65 -21.32 9.63
N PRO A 97 3.83 -21.22 10.96
CA PRO A 97 4.45 -20.04 11.57
C PRO A 97 5.84 -19.77 10.98
N ILE A 98 6.15 -18.50 10.74
CA ILE A 98 7.47 -18.05 10.32
C ILE A 98 7.94 -16.87 11.16
N THR A 99 9.25 -16.77 11.34
CA THR A 99 9.91 -15.59 11.87
C THR A 99 11.02 -15.21 10.92
N PHE A 100 10.96 -13.98 10.42
CA PHE A 100 11.98 -13.42 9.53
C PHE A 100 13.16 -12.88 10.34
N ASN A 101 14.37 -13.07 9.85
CA ASN A 101 15.60 -12.49 10.43
C ASN A 101 15.96 -11.14 9.81
N SER A 102 15.43 -10.85 8.62
CA SER A 102 15.60 -9.58 7.93
C SER A 102 14.39 -9.24 7.07
N MET A 103 14.25 -7.98 6.66
CA MET A 103 13.14 -7.54 5.82
C MET A 103 13.15 -8.18 4.43
N GLU A 104 14.33 -8.53 3.92
CA GLU A 104 14.52 -9.14 2.61
C GLU A 104 13.92 -10.55 2.52
N GLU A 105 13.86 -11.29 3.64
CA GLU A 105 13.26 -12.62 3.70
C GLU A 105 11.74 -12.59 3.47
N ILE A 106 11.09 -11.44 3.60
CA ILE A 106 9.63 -11.28 3.40
C ILE A 106 9.27 -11.25 1.90
N HIS A 107 10.15 -10.70 1.05
CA HIS A 107 9.90 -10.46 -0.38
C HIS A 107 9.28 -11.66 -1.13
N PRO A 108 9.80 -12.90 -0.99
CA PRO A 108 9.29 -14.06 -1.73
C PRO A 108 7.84 -14.44 -1.40
N TYR A 109 7.28 -13.93 -0.30
CA TYR A 109 5.97 -14.33 0.22
C TYR A 109 4.85 -13.32 -0.05
N LEU A 110 5.17 -12.13 -0.59
CA LEU A 110 4.16 -11.10 -0.89
C LEU A 110 3.54 -11.25 -2.28
N GLY A 111 4.24 -11.90 -3.22
CA GLY A 111 3.80 -12.00 -4.61
C GLY A 111 3.97 -10.70 -5.40
N THR A 112 3.23 -10.58 -6.50
CA THR A 112 3.34 -9.44 -7.43
C THR A 112 2.50 -8.26 -6.92
N PRO A 113 3.09 -7.07 -6.75
CA PRO A 113 2.35 -5.88 -6.35
C PRO A 113 1.48 -5.34 -7.48
N THR A 114 0.38 -4.70 -7.12
CA THR A 114 -0.41 -3.81 -7.97
C THR A 114 -0.53 -2.44 -7.31
N PHE A 115 -0.96 -1.42 -8.06
CA PHE A 115 -1.22 -0.08 -7.50
C PHE A 115 -2.65 0.39 -7.76
N GLU A 116 -3.12 1.28 -6.89
CA GLU A 116 -4.36 2.04 -7.07
C GLU A 116 -4.05 3.53 -6.88
N ILE A 117 -4.50 4.38 -7.80
CA ILE A 117 -4.44 5.83 -7.62
C ILE A 117 -5.74 6.32 -6.99
N LEU A 118 -5.63 7.06 -5.89
CA LEU A 118 -6.76 7.56 -5.13
C LEU A 118 -7.01 9.03 -5.45
N SER A 119 -7.53 9.30 -6.65
CA SER A 119 -7.62 10.66 -7.21
C SER A 119 -8.45 11.66 -6.40
N ASN A 120 -9.37 11.18 -5.56
CA ASN A 120 -10.18 12.01 -4.68
C ASN A 120 -9.42 12.48 -3.42
N TYR A 121 -8.25 11.90 -3.14
CA TYR A 121 -7.44 12.20 -1.97
C TYR A 121 -6.13 12.80 -2.45
N THR A 122 -5.95 14.11 -2.24
CA THR A 122 -4.83 14.85 -2.82
C THR A 122 -4.18 15.80 -1.82
N LYS A 123 -2.86 15.99 -1.97
CA LYS A 123 -2.04 16.88 -1.15
C LYS A 123 -0.81 17.32 -1.95
N ASP A 124 -0.43 18.59 -1.86
CA ASP A 124 0.78 19.15 -2.47
C ASP A 124 0.98 18.85 -3.98
N ASN A 125 -0.09 18.84 -4.78
CA ASN A 125 -0.13 18.45 -6.21
C ASN A 125 0.09 16.95 -6.52
N TYR A 126 -0.11 16.07 -5.55
CA TYR A 126 -0.05 14.62 -5.73
C TYR A 126 -1.33 13.98 -5.18
N ALA A 127 -1.77 12.89 -5.81
CA ALA A 127 -2.75 11.98 -5.24
C ALA A 127 -2.09 10.99 -4.28
N TYR A 128 -2.85 10.53 -3.29
CA TYR A 128 -2.51 9.33 -2.53
C TYR A 128 -2.61 8.11 -3.45
N PHE A 129 -1.92 7.04 -3.08
CA PHE A 129 -1.98 5.78 -3.81
C PHE A 129 -1.81 4.60 -2.87
N ALA A 130 -2.33 3.45 -3.26
CA ALA A 130 -2.15 2.21 -2.53
C ALA A 130 -1.29 1.23 -3.34
N ILE A 131 -0.52 0.40 -2.63
CA ILE A 131 0.15 -0.78 -3.18
C ILE A 131 -0.50 -2.01 -2.56
N SER A 132 -0.95 -2.93 -3.40
CA SER A 132 -1.69 -4.12 -2.97
C SER A 132 -0.97 -5.40 -3.39
N PHE A 133 -1.08 -6.42 -2.54
CA PHE A 133 -0.62 -7.77 -2.78
C PHE A 133 -1.83 -8.69 -2.67
N HIS A 134 -2.30 -9.19 -3.80
CA HIS A 134 -3.56 -9.94 -3.83
C HIS A 134 -3.41 -11.35 -3.24
N ASN A 135 -4.48 -11.79 -2.60
CA ASN A 135 -4.78 -13.12 -2.06
C ASN A 135 -3.90 -14.24 -2.65
N GLU A 136 -4.16 -14.66 -3.89
CA GLU A 136 -3.49 -15.83 -4.48
C GLU A 136 -1.96 -15.67 -4.62
N GLY A 137 -1.43 -14.46 -4.66
CA GLY A 137 0.00 -14.18 -4.72
C GLY A 137 0.66 -13.97 -3.36
N CYS A 138 -0.12 -13.58 -2.34
CA CYS A 138 0.35 -13.23 -1.02
C CYS A 138 0.25 -14.42 -0.06
N LEU A 139 1.34 -15.15 0.11
CA LEU A 139 1.40 -16.33 0.99
C LEU A 139 1.37 -15.97 2.48
N LEU A 140 1.61 -14.71 2.85
CA LEU A 140 1.52 -14.23 4.23
C LEU A 140 0.10 -13.81 4.66
N SER A 141 -0.81 -13.64 3.71
CA SER A 141 -2.19 -13.23 3.96
C SER A 141 -3.04 -13.65 2.75
N ILE A 142 -3.35 -14.95 2.66
CA ILE A 142 -4.01 -15.52 1.48
C ILE A 142 -5.48 -15.07 1.37
N GLU A 143 -6.15 -14.80 2.50
CA GLU A 143 -7.59 -14.44 2.51
C GLU A 143 -7.83 -12.98 2.12
N HIS A 144 -6.95 -12.07 2.54
CA HIS A 144 -7.15 -10.63 2.41
C HIS A 144 -6.02 -9.90 1.69
N GLY A 145 -4.90 -10.57 1.42
CA GLY A 145 -3.73 -9.91 0.89
C GLY A 145 -3.11 -8.92 1.89
N PHE A 146 -2.29 -8.02 1.38
CA PHE A 146 -1.88 -6.82 2.08
C PHE A 146 -2.14 -5.60 1.21
N ILE A 147 -2.55 -4.51 1.83
CA ILE A 147 -2.60 -3.21 1.18
C ILE A 147 -1.83 -2.20 2.02
N ALA A 148 -1.07 -1.35 1.35
CA ALA A 148 -0.33 -0.26 1.98
C ALA A 148 -0.67 1.07 1.30
N LEU A 149 -1.12 2.06 2.08
CA LEU A 149 -1.44 3.41 1.62
C LEU A 149 -0.22 4.32 1.73
N PHE A 150 0.00 5.12 0.69
CA PHE A 150 1.12 6.03 0.59
C PHE A 150 0.71 7.44 0.20
N PHE A 151 1.49 8.39 0.71
CA PHE A 151 1.70 9.70 0.09
C PHE A 151 3.16 9.84 -0.29
N LYS A 152 3.47 9.79 -1.59
CA LYS A 152 4.86 9.68 -2.06
C LYS A 152 5.57 8.48 -1.40
N ASN A 153 6.67 8.70 -0.67
CA ASN A 153 7.37 7.64 0.05
C ASN A 153 6.85 7.42 1.47
N ASP A 154 5.96 8.28 1.96
CA ASP A 154 5.42 8.19 3.31
C ASP A 154 4.33 7.11 3.36
N MET A 155 4.63 5.99 4.01
CA MET A 155 3.65 4.94 4.27
C MET A 155 2.72 5.40 5.38
N ILE A 156 1.46 5.63 5.04
CA ILE A 156 0.41 6.03 5.97
C ILE A 156 -0.07 4.80 6.74
N GLN A 157 -0.48 3.76 6.00
CA GLN A 157 -1.14 2.60 6.56
C GLN A 157 -0.66 1.33 5.85
N ILE A 158 -0.67 0.19 6.56
CA ILE A 158 -0.49 -1.15 6.00
C ILE A 158 -1.28 -2.16 6.84
N GLU A 159 -2.09 -2.99 6.18
CA GLU A 159 -2.93 -3.98 6.87
C GLU A 159 -3.43 -5.08 5.90
N PRO A 160 -3.88 -6.24 6.42
CA PRO A 160 -4.55 -7.25 5.61
C PRO A 160 -6.02 -6.86 5.37
N SER A 161 -6.27 -6.03 4.35
CA SER A 161 -7.59 -5.45 4.03
C SER A 161 -7.66 -5.03 2.55
N ASP A 162 -8.75 -4.35 2.18
CA ASP A 162 -8.91 -3.66 0.91
C ASP A 162 -8.83 -2.14 1.05
N SER A 163 -8.71 -1.42 -0.08
CA SER A 163 -8.55 0.03 -0.08
C SER A 163 -9.76 0.78 0.44
N TYR A 164 -10.96 0.27 0.19
CA TYR A 164 -12.20 0.89 0.65
C TYR A 164 -12.28 0.88 2.17
N CYS A 165 -12.10 -0.28 2.80
CA CYS A 165 -12.10 -0.43 4.25
C CYS A 165 -10.99 0.41 4.91
N MET A 166 -9.79 0.40 4.33
CA MET A 166 -8.66 1.19 4.80
C MET A 166 -8.96 2.70 4.77
N LEU A 167 -9.54 3.20 3.68
CA LEU A 167 -9.90 4.62 3.54
C LEU A 167 -11.04 5.01 4.48
N GLN A 168 -12.06 4.17 4.62
CA GLN A 168 -13.14 4.41 5.58
C GLN A 168 -12.61 4.56 7.00
N MET A 169 -11.70 3.66 7.41
CA MET A 169 -11.08 3.73 8.72
C MET A 169 -10.31 5.04 8.91
N LEU A 170 -9.49 5.46 7.93
CA LEU A 170 -8.74 6.73 8.03
C LEU A 170 -9.66 7.94 8.17
N MET A 171 -10.73 8.00 7.36
CA MET A 171 -11.72 9.07 7.41
C MET A 171 -12.46 9.12 8.75
N ASP A 172 -12.69 7.97 9.38
CA ASP A 172 -13.30 7.87 10.71
C ASP A 172 -12.46 8.55 11.81
N TYR A 173 -11.14 8.72 11.60
CA TYR A 173 -10.25 9.45 12.51
C TYR A 173 -9.92 10.87 12.03
N GLU A 174 -9.74 11.09 10.73
CA GLU A 174 -9.51 12.42 10.16
C GLU A 174 -10.04 12.45 8.72
N GLU A 175 -11.14 13.17 8.49
CA GLU A 175 -11.75 13.30 7.15
C GLU A 175 -10.87 14.10 6.17
N ASP A 176 -10.07 15.05 6.68
CA ASP A 176 -9.20 15.88 5.85
C ASP A 176 -7.89 15.15 5.54
N CYS A 177 -7.83 14.52 4.37
CA CYS A 177 -6.65 13.78 3.93
C CYS A 177 -5.36 14.60 3.90
N THR A 178 -5.43 15.94 3.79
CA THR A 178 -4.23 16.79 3.80
C THR A 178 -3.49 16.74 5.14
N LYS A 179 -4.21 16.39 6.22
CA LYS A 179 -3.66 16.24 7.57
C LYS A 179 -3.07 14.85 7.84
N TRP A 180 -3.37 13.85 7.02
CA TRP A 180 -2.87 12.48 7.22
C TRP A 180 -1.33 12.48 7.28
N GLN A 181 -0.81 11.78 8.29
CA GLN A 181 0.61 11.61 8.54
C GLN A 181 1.03 10.16 8.30
N LYS A 182 2.31 9.93 8.06
CA LYS A 182 2.88 8.58 8.04
C LYS A 182 2.66 7.83 9.35
N ASP A 183 2.89 6.52 9.31
CA ASP A 183 2.97 5.66 10.49
C ASP A 183 1.66 5.52 11.28
N PHE A 184 0.51 5.75 10.62
CA PHE A 184 -0.81 5.46 11.21
C PHE A 184 -0.92 3.99 11.60
N TRP A 185 -0.41 3.09 10.75
CA TRP A 185 -0.36 1.65 11.00
C TRP A 185 0.26 1.33 12.34
N LEU A 186 1.40 1.94 12.66
CA LEU A 186 2.12 1.66 13.88
C LEU A 186 1.31 2.09 15.11
N VAL A 187 0.65 3.25 15.05
CA VAL A 187 -0.25 3.71 16.12
C VAL A 187 -1.39 2.72 16.32
N CYS A 188 -2.04 2.26 15.25
CA CYS A 188 -3.12 1.29 15.31
C CYS A 188 -2.69 -0.03 15.96
N TYR A 189 -1.59 -0.62 15.50
CA TYR A 189 -1.09 -1.88 16.05
C TYR A 189 -0.63 -1.75 17.52
N GLU A 190 0.07 -0.66 17.88
CA GLU A 190 0.50 -0.42 19.27
C GLU A 190 -0.69 -0.24 20.22
N LEU A 191 -1.75 0.46 19.79
CA LEU A 191 -2.96 0.63 20.59
C LEU A 191 -3.82 -0.64 20.63
N ALA A 192 -3.87 -1.42 19.55
CA ALA A 192 -4.56 -2.71 19.50
C ALA A 192 -3.95 -3.69 20.50
N LYS A 193 -2.61 -3.81 20.55
CA LYS A 193 -1.89 -4.66 21.51
C LYS A 193 -2.20 -4.32 22.97
N ASN A 194 -2.55 -3.07 23.25
CA ASN A 194 -2.92 -2.59 24.58
C ASN A 194 -4.43 -2.56 24.83
N ASN A 195 -5.26 -3.11 23.92
CA ASN A 195 -6.73 -3.12 24.00
C ASN A 195 -7.37 -1.72 24.12
N ILE A 196 -6.76 -0.70 23.52
CA ILE A 196 -7.20 0.70 23.59
C ILE A 196 -7.43 1.33 22.21
N LEU A 197 -7.47 0.54 21.14
CA LEU A 197 -7.74 1.01 19.78
C LEU A 197 -9.12 1.67 19.62
N ASN A 198 -10.09 1.32 20.48
CA ASN A 198 -11.44 1.88 20.43
C ASN A 198 -11.53 3.34 20.90
N ASP A 199 -10.47 3.90 21.50
CA ASP A 199 -10.41 5.31 21.88
C ASP A 199 -10.02 6.17 20.66
N ARG A 200 -11.04 6.65 19.94
CA ARG A 200 -10.85 7.38 18.68
C ARG A 200 -10.01 8.65 18.83
N GLU A 201 -10.27 9.43 19.86
CA GLU A 201 -9.54 10.67 20.12
C GLU A 201 -8.08 10.39 20.48
N LEU A 202 -7.79 9.33 21.24
CA LEU A 202 -6.43 8.93 21.55
C LEU A 202 -5.67 8.50 20.28
N VAL A 203 -6.28 7.66 19.43
CA VAL A 203 -5.69 7.21 18.16
C VAL A 203 -5.34 8.43 17.30
N ARG A 204 -6.34 9.30 17.04
CA ARG A 204 -6.18 10.51 16.23
C ARG A 204 -5.11 11.43 16.82
N THR A 205 -5.13 11.64 18.13
CA THR A 205 -4.16 12.50 18.82
C THR A 205 -2.74 11.96 18.74
N LYS A 206 -2.55 10.65 18.89
CA LYS A 206 -1.22 10.03 18.74
C LYS A 206 -0.73 10.14 17.31
N TRP A 207 -1.57 9.77 16.35
CA TRP A 207 -1.23 9.81 14.93
C TRP A 207 -0.83 11.20 14.45
N LEU A 208 -1.65 12.22 14.71
CA LEU A 208 -1.42 13.58 14.19
C LEU A 208 -0.36 14.37 14.98
N LYS A 209 0.12 13.85 16.14
CA LYS A 209 1.22 14.46 16.90
C LYS A 209 2.60 13.92 16.53
N SER A 210 2.67 12.80 15.82
CA SER A 210 3.91 12.22 15.29
C SER A 210 4.59 13.26 14.39
N LYS A 211 5.73 13.80 14.83
CA LYS A 211 6.60 14.69 14.05
C LYS A 211 7.82 13.92 13.58
#